data_AF-A0A9P8YBM6-F1
#
_entry.id   AF-A0A9P8YBM6-F1
#
_cell.length_a   1.000
_cell.length_b   1.000
_cell.length_c   1.000
_cell.angle_alpha   90.00
_cell.angle_beta   90.00
_cell.angle_gamma   90.00
#
_symmetry.space_group_name_H-M   'P 1'
#
loop_
_entity.id
_entity.type
_entity.pdbx_description
1 polymer ?
#
loop_
_entity_poly.entity_id
_entity_poly.type
_entity_poly.pdbx_seq_one_letter_code
_entity_poly.pdbx_strand_id
1 'polypeptide(L)'
;MPPRQSARQKAPLAVAKVEKQEVLAERKKPAARVARKPAVVETEEVDVKLTTTTSSTTTTTTTTKASVKRKATEAPAAPKAKAEPVDSKPAPKKRKTKGKEEDTMPLTERTAITALKKAMYIGAHVSSAGGVQNSVGNAVHIGANAFALFLKSQRKWANPPITPESLSGFKTLSKEHGFDAHKHCLPHGSYLVNLAAAEKEKADQAYTGFLDDLQRCESLGITLYNFHPGNTNGEPRPEAIGRIAAQLNKAHAATSTVVTVLENMAGQGNVIGSSWEDLRDIIALVDDKARVGVCIDTCHAFAAGHDLRSPDAFEETMSAFSRVVGDEYLRAFHLNDSKAPLSSNRDLHANIGTGFLGLRAFHNVMNCDKFQGLPMVLETPIDRKGPDGKTVEDKQVWADEIKLLESLIGMDPESDDFKTLEAELHAKGAGERGRIQEQVDRKSAKGEKKTSGAATGKKAAAAAAGSGKGKQTTLNVKRGRKKKEDTSDEESE
;
A
#
# COMPACT_ATOMS: atom_id res chain seq x y z
N MET A 1 49.07 -7.70 31.13
CA MET A 1 49.16 -7.21 32.52
C MET A 1 49.78 -5.80 32.52
N PRO A 2 49.48 -4.93 33.50
CA PRO A 2 49.82 -3.50 33.45
C PRO A 2 50.86 -3.06 34.50
N PRO A 3 51.32 -1.79 34.44
CA PRO A 3 51.79 -1.05 35.60
C PRO A 3 50.88 0.15 35.98
N ARG A 4 50.26 0.02 37.16
CA ARG A 4 50.02 1.05 38.21
C ARG A 4 49.29 2.38 37.91
N GLN A 5 48.29 2.63 38.75
CA GLN A 5 47.67 3.93 39.04
C GLN A 5 48.59 4.81 39.92
N SER A 6 48.35 6.14 40.00
CA SER A 6 47.65 6.74 41.17
C SER A 6 47.67 8.28 41.20
N ALA A 7 46.55 8.87 41.66
CA ALA A 7 46.42 10.14 42.40
C ALA A 7 46.93 11.47 41.74
N ARG A 8 46.47 12.69 42.09
CA ARG A 8 45.39 13.18 42.99
C ARG A 8 45.10 14.65 42.66
N GLN A 9 43.85 15.12 42.79
CA GLN A 9 43.39 16.36 43.50
C GLN A 9 42.00 16.84 43.01
N LYS A 10 41.36 17.73 43.78
CA LYS A 10 40.02 18.30 43.53
C LYS A 10 40.07 19.84 43.54
N ALA A 11 39.31 20.48 42.67
CA ALA A 11 38.73 21.81 42.88
C ALA A 11 37.40 21.91 42.10
N PRO A 12 36.39 22.68 42.56
CA PRO A 12 35.06 22.69 41.95
C PRO A 12 34.87 23.81 40.91
N LEU A 13 33.84 23.66 40.06
CA LEU A 13 33.24 24.75 39.28
C LEU A 13 31.74 24.82 39.55
N ALA A 14 31.17 26.02 39.43
CA ALA A 14 29.92 26.39 40.08
C ALA A 14 28.66 26.06 39.25
N VAL A 15 27.56 25.73 39.96
CA VAL A 15 26.21 25.67 39.38
C VAL A 15 25.63 27.08 39.37
N ALA A 16 25.46 27.66 38.19
CA ALA A 16 24.77 28.93 38.03
C ALA A 16 23.25 28.72 38.07
N LYS A 17 22.57 29.33 39.04
CA LYS A 17 21.11 29.54 38.96
C LYS A 17 20.83 30.60 37.89
N VAL A 18 19.75 30.41 37.14
CA VAL A 18 19.06 31.49 36.42
C VAL A 18 17.61 31.48 36.89
N GLU A 19 17.16 32.61 37.40
CA GLU A 19 15.81 32.76 37.96
C GLU A 19 14.80 33.11 36.87
N LYS A 20 13.53 32.71 37.05
CA LYS A 20 12.45 33.14 36.17
C LYS A 20 12.12 34.61 36.47
N GLN A 21 12.28 35.49 35.49
CA GLN A 21 11.63 36.80 35.53
C GLN A 21 10.19 36.66 35.00
N GLU A 22 9.23 37.07 35.83
CA GLU A 22 7.88 37.39 35.35
C GLU A 22 7.91 38.75 34.66
N VAL A 23 7.15 38.90 33.57
CA VAL A 23 6.95 40.19 32.90
C VAL A 23 5.45 40.50 32.89
N LEU A 24 5.03 41.40 33.77
CA LEU A 24 3.71 42.04 33.64
C LEU A 24 3.75 43.00 32.45
N ALA A 25 2.70 42.95 31.63
CA ALA A 25 2.40 43.97 30.63
C ALA A 25 0.94 44.44 30.81
N GLU A 26 0.74 45.75 30.94
CA GLU A 26 -0.56 46.30 31.32
C GLU A 26 -1.57 46.40 30.16
N ARG A 27 -2.85 46.55 30.54
CA ARG A 27 -3.99 46.64 29.63
C ARG A 27 -4.05 47.98 28.89
N LYS A 28 -4.45 47.94 27.61
CA LYS A 28 -5.24 49.02 26.99
C LYS A 28 -6.43 48.48 26.18
N LYS A 29 -7.59 49.11 26.39
CA LYS A 29 -8.87 49.09 25.63
C LYS A 29 -9.36 50.54 25.64
N PRO A 30 -10.07 51.08 24.63
CA PRO A 30 -11.37 50.60 24.12
C PRO A 30 -11.37 50.44 22.57
N ALA A 31 -12.46 50.21 21.82
CA ALA A 31 -13.90 50.39 22.09
C ALA A 31 -14.84 49.36 21.40
N ALA A 32 -16.15 49.53 21.60
CA ALA A 32 -17.25 48.74 21.01
C ALA A 32 -17.40 48.99 19.49
N ARG A 33 -18.25 48.31 18.69
CA ARG A 33 -19.61 47.73 18.87
C ARG A 33 -19.83 46.77 17.67
N VAL A 34 -20.55 45.65 17.70
CA VAL A 34 -22.00 45.43 17.86
C VAL A 34 -22.24 43.94 18.15
N ALA A 35 -23.20 43.58 19.01
CA ALA A 35 -23.61 42.19 19.22
C ALA A 35 -24.75 41.76 18.28
N ARG A 36 -24.75 40.50 17.85
CA ARG A 36 -25.95 39.79 17.36
C ARG A 36 -26.33 38.71 18.38
N LYS A 37 -27.63 38.49 18.57
CA LYS A 37 -28.17 37.56 19.57
C LYS A 37 -27.92 36.10 19.15
N PRO A 38 -27.75 35.15 20.10
CA PRO A 38 -28.06 33.75 19.82
C PRO A 38 -29.56 33.61 19.53
N ALA A 39 -29.93 32.68 18.65
CA ALA A 39 -31.32 32.32 18.43
C ALA A 39 -31.80 31.38 19.54
N VAL A 40 -33.04 31.57 19.99
CA VAL A 40 -33.74 30.55 20.77
C VAL A 40 -34.18 29.46 19.79
N VAL A 41 -33.92 28.20 20.13
CA VAL A 41 -34.56 27.04 19.52
C VAL A 41 -35.41 26.42 20.62
N GLU A 42 -36.71 26.33 20.40
CA GLU A 42 -37.65 25.76 21.36
C GLU A 42 -37.48 24.23 21.41
N THR A 43 -37.48 23.68 22.62
CA THR A 43 -37.38 22.24 22.86
C THR A 43 -38.79 21.65 22.87
N GLU A 44 -39.22 21.04 21.76
CA GLU A 44 -40.38 20.15 21.78
C GLU A 44 -40.00 18.82 22.45
N GLU A 45 -40.55 18.59 23.65
CA GLU A 45 -40.44 17.31 24.35
C GLU A 45 -41.39 16.29 23.70
N VAL A 46 -40.85 15.20 23.14
CA VAL A 46 -41.64 14.08 22.61
C VAL A 46 -41.56 12.91 23.59
N ASP A 47 -42.47 12.90 24.56
CA ASP A 47 -42.56 11.88 25.62
C ASP A 47 -43.11 10.55 25.06
N VAL A 48 -42.21 9.65 24.65
CA VAL A 48 -42.56 8.32 24.12
C VAL A 48 -42.92 7.36 25.26
N LYS A 49 -44.14 7.52 25.76
CA LYS A 49 -44.68 6.77 26.89
C LYS A 49 -44.97 5.30 26.53
N LEU A 50 -44.26 4.38 27.17
CA LEU A 50 -44.47 2.94 27.03
C LEU A 50 -45.79 2.53 27.71
N THR A 51 -46.75 2.00 26.94
CA THR A 51 -47.98 1.39 27.47
C THR A 51 -48.23 0.01 26.88
N THR A 52 -48.09 -1.02 27.72
CA THR A 52 -48.54 -2.38 27.43
C THR A 52 -50.04 -2.53 27.68
N THR A 53 -50.78 -3.08 26.72
CA THR A 53 -52.12 -3.63 26.97
C THR A 53 -52.33 -4.93 26.22
N THR A 54 -52.71 -5.94 26.98
CA THR A 54 -53.03 -7.31 26.59
C THR A 54 -54.27 -7.44 25.70
N SER A 55 -54.28 -8.41 24.78
CA SER A 55 -55.37 -9.41 24.75
C SER A 55 -55.03 -10.65 23.89
N SER A 56 -55.37 -11.84 24.39
CA SER A 56 -55.75 -13.00 23.57
C SER A 56 -57.30 -13.06 23.52
N THR A 57 -58.06 -14.07 23.07
CA THR A 57 -57.91 -15.50 22.69
C THR A 57 -59.15 -15.81 21.78
N THR A 58 -59.36 -16.88 21.00
CA THR A 58 -58.84 -18.26 20.84
C THR A 58 -59.25 -18.76 19.43
N THR A 59 -58.91 -20.02 19.07
CA THR A 59 -59.65 -20.90 18.11
C THR A 59 -59.53 -20.57 16.59
N THR A 60 -59.55 -21.52 15.63
CA THR A 60 -59.86 -22.98 15.67
C THR A 60 -59.09 -23.78 14.61
N THR A 61 -58.96 -25.11 14.84
CA THR A 61 -58.88 -26.23 13.87
C THR A 61 -57.61 -26.51 13.04
N THR A 62 -57.21 -27.78 13.12
CA THR A 62 -56.33 -28.54 12.20
C THR A 62 -57.11 -29.13 11.02
N THR A 63 -56.46 -29.42 9.87
CA THR A 63 -56.28 -30.80 9.32
C THR A 63 -55.72 -30.89 7.87
N THR A 64 -54.60 -31.60 7.72
CA THR A 64 -54.16 -32.55 6.65
C THR A 64 -54.60 -32.51 5.15
N LYS A 65 -53.60 -32.78 4.28
CA LYS A 65 -53.60 -33.65 3.06
C LYS A 65 -54.15 -33.17 1.68
N ALA A 66 -53.20 -32.69 0.86
CA ALA A 66 -52.68 -33.35 -0.37
C ALA A 66 -53.58 -33.76 -1.58
N SER A 67 -53.19 -33.25 -2.77
CA SER A 67 -52.75 -33.99 -3.99
C SER A 67 -53.55 -33.94 -5.34
N VAL A 68 -52.77 -34.13 -6.43
CA VAL A 68 -53.08 -34.56 -7.82
C VAL A 68 -53.39 -33.53 -8.93
N LYS A 69 -52.59 -33.68 -10.00
CA LYS A 69 -52.59 -33.14 -11.38
C LYS A 69 -53.95 -33.01 -12.11
N ARG A 70 -53.98 -32.16 -13.15
CA ARG A 70 -54.46 -32.52 -14.51
C ARG A 70 -53.68 -31.80 -15.63
N LYS A 71 -53.99 -32.12 -16.90
CA LYS A 71 -53.15 -31.92 -18.10
C LYS A 71 -53.96 -31.29 -19.24
N ALA A 72 -53.34 -30.52 -20.13
CA ALA A 72 -53.98 -29.87 -21.27
C ALA A 72 -53.83 -30.62 -22.63
N THR A 73 -54.74 -30.29 -23.53
CA THR A 73 -54.91 -30.61 -24.97
C THR A 73 -54.84 -29.29 -25.77
N GLU A 74 -54.69 -29.20 -27.10
CA GLU A 74 -54.26 -30.07 -28.21
C GLU A 74 -53.95 -29.14 -29.43
N ALA A 75 -53.42 -29.65 -30.56
CA ALA A 75 -53.01 -28.84 -31.73
C ALA A 75 -54.16 -28.70 -32.78
N PRO A 76 -54.02 -28.01 -33.95
CA PRO A 76 -53.17 -28.53 -35.05
C PRO A 76 -52.58 -27.52 -36.08
N ALA A 77 -51.84 -28.09 -37.05
CA ALA A 77 -51.66 -27.67 -38.46
C ALA A 77 -50.69 -26.53 -38.86
N ALA A 78 -50.14 -26.68 -40.07
CA ALA A 78 -49.23 -25.78 -40.77
C ALA A 78 -49.19 -26.12 -42.29
N PRO A 79 -48.74 -25.21 -43.17
CA PRO A 79 -48.23 -25.56 -44.50
C PRO A 79 -46.72 -25.27 -44.67
N LYS A 80 -46.11 -25.81 -45.74
CA LYS A 80 -44.67 -25.68 -46.06
C LYS A 80 -44.43 -24.85 -47.32
N ALA A 81 -43.30 -24.14 -47.36
CA ALA A 81 -42.64 -23.66 -48.58
C ALA A 81 -41.12 -23.90 -48.48
N LYS A 82 -40.40 -23.89 -49.61
CA LYS A 82 -38.93 -24.10 -49.70
C LYS A 82 -38.26 -22.94 -50.41
N ALA A 83 -37.07 -22.51 -49.94
CA ALA A 83 -35.99 -21.99 -50.77
C ALA A 83 -34.67 -21.89 -49.96
N GLU A 84 -33.62 -22.55 -50.45
CA GLU A 84 -32.16 -22.27 -50.41
C GLU A 84 -31.42 -21.63 -49.20
N PRO A 85 -30.11 -21.91 -49.02
CA PRO A 85 -29.37 -21.57 -47.79
C PRO A 85 -28.55 -20.28 -47.87
N VAL A 86 -28.23 -19.71 -46.71
CA VAL A 86 -27.15 -18.73 -46.52
C VAL A 86 -26.35 -19.08 -45.26
N ASP A 87 -25.02 -19.07 -45.36
CA ASP A 87 -24.10 -19.37 -44.27
C ASP A 87 -24.26 -18.42 -43.08
N SER A 88 -24.33 -18.97 -41.86
CA SER A 88 -24.23 -18.20 -40.61
C SER A 88 -23.27 -18.87 -39.64
N LYS A 89 -22.11 -18.22 -39.41
CA LYS A 89 -21.12 -18.65 -38.43
C LYS A 89 -21.79 -18.78 -37.04
N PRO A 90 -21.57 -19.88 -36.30
CA PRO A 90 -22.13 -20.01 -34.97
C PRO A 90 -21.52 -18.96 -34.03
N ALA A 91 -22.38 -18.13 -33.44
CA ALA A 91 -21.98 -17.13 -32.45
C ALA A 91 -21.27 -17.82 -31.25
N PRO A 92 -20.25 -17.16 -30.64
CA PRO A 92 -19.49 -17.78 -29.55
C PRO A 92 -20.41 -18.09 -28.37
N LYS A 93 -20.47 -19.37 -27.99
CA LYS A 93 -21.27 -19.84 -26.85
C LYS A 93 -20.84 -19.09 -25.60
N LYS A 94 -21.69 -18.19 -25.08
CA LYS A 94 -21.52 -17.59 -23.74
C LYS A 94 -21.35 -18.72 -22.74
N ARG A 95 -20.15 -18.88 -22.17
CA ARG A 95 -19.92 -19.78 -21.04
C ARG A 95 -20.76 -19.25 -19.89
N LYS A 96 -21.90 -19.90 -19.61
CA LYS A 96 -22.57 -19.77 -18.33
C LYS A 96 -21.63 -20.35 -17.27
N THR A 97 -20.81 -19.49 -16.67
CA THR A 97 -20.30 -19.74 -15.33
C THR A 97 -21.52 -19.97 -14.46
N LYS A 98 -21.71 -21.20 -13.95
CA LYS A 98 -22.59 -21.38 -12.79
C LYS A 98 -22.06 -20.45 -11.71
N GLY A 99 -22.93 -19.67 -11.08
CA GLY A 99 -22.58 -19.06 -9.81
C GLY A 99 -22.20 -20.17 -8.85
N LYS A 100 -21.02 -20.10 -8.23
CA LYS A 100 -20.80 -20.73 -6.94
C LYS A 100 -21.35 -19.78 -5.88
N GLU A 101 -22.68 -19.75 -5.79
CA GLU A 101 -23.37 -19.53 -4.52
C GLU A 101 -23.27 -20.86 -3.75
N GLU A 102 -22.03 -21.25 -3.45
CA GLU A 102 -21.74 -22.22 -2.40
C GLU A 102 -21.52 -21.40 -1.13
N ASP A 103 -22.27 -21.78 -0.10
CA ASP A 103 -22.25 -21.20 1.24
C ASP A 103 -20.89 -21.48 1.90
N THR A 104 -19.91 -20.67 1.53
CA THR A 104 -18.50 -20.86 1.86
C THR A 104 -18.23 -20.31 3.25
N MET A 105 -18.55 -21.14 4.25
CA MET A 105 -18.16 -20.94 5.65
C MET A 105 -16.74 -20.35 5.72
N PRO A 106 -16.51 -19.31 6.53
CA PRO A 106 -15.22 -18.66 6.60
C PRO A 106 -14.16 -19.63 7.15
N LEU A 107 -12.92 -19.51 6.66
CA LEU A 107 -11.78 -20.30 7.12
C LEU A 107 -11.45 -20.02 8.60
N THR A 108 -11.77 -18.82 9.06
CA THR A 108 -11.76 -18.44 10.47
C THR A 108 -12.80 -17.36 10.72
N GLU A 109 -13.46 -17.38 11.88
CA GLU A 109 -14.40 -16.32 12.27
C GLU A 109 -13.65 -15.00 12.52
N ARG A 110 -14.26 -13.87 12.15
CA ARG A 110 -13.72 -12.54 12.46
C ARG A 110 -13.75 -12.31 13.98
N THR A 111 -12.61 -11.92 14.55
CA THR A 111 -12.61 -11.44 15.94
C THR A 111 -13.25 -10.07 16.03
N ALA A 112 -14.20 -9.92 16.95
CA ALA A 112 -14.82 -8.62 17.22
C ALA A 112 -13.77 -7.64 17.77
N ILE A 113 -13.70 -6.43 17.21
CA ILE A 113 -12.75 -5.37 17.63
C ILE A 113 -12.82 -5.11 19.14
N THR A 114 -14.02 -5.21 19.74
CA THR A 114 -14.27 -5.04 21.18
C THR A 114 -13.71 -6.17 22.06
N ALA A 115 -13.27 -7.29 21.49
CA ALA A 115 -12.59 -8.38 22.20
C ALA A 115 -11.06 -8.28 22.15
N LEU A 116 -10.50 -7.43 21.28
CA LEU A 116 -9.06 -7.17 21.22
C LEU A 116 -8.67 -6.14 22.30
N LYS A 117 -7.50 -6.30 22.94
CA LYS A 117 -7.00 -5.32 23.93
C LYS A 117 -6.64 -3.96 23.32
N LYS A 118 -6.48 -3.90 21.99
CA LYS A 118 -6.24 -2.70 21.17
C LYS A 118 -7.05 -2.83 19.89
N ALA A 119 -7.66 -1.73 19.43
CA ALA A 119 -8.57 -1.73 18.29
C ALA A 119 -7.82 -1.74 16.93
N MET A 120 -7.17 -2.86 16.62
CA MET A 120 -6.40 -3.06 15.39
C MET A 120 -7.29 -3.63 14.27
N TYR A 121 -7.20 -3.05 13.07
CA TYR A 121 -8.01 -3.44 11.92
C TYR A 121 -7.16 -4.18 10.88
N ILE A 122 -7.21 -5.51 10.91
CA ILE A 122 -6.31 -6.42 10.20
C ILE A 122 -7.05 -7.08 9.02
N GLY A 123 -6.35 -7.25 7.91
CA GLY A 123 -6.83 -7.99 6.75
C GLY A 123 -5.73 -8.29 5.74
N ALA A 124 -6.11 -8.47 4.48
CA ALA A 124 -5.18 -8.76 3.38
C ALA A 124 -5.58 -8.05 2.08
N HIS A 125 -4.67 -8.03 1.10
CA HIS A 125 -4.97 -7.59 -0.25
C HIS A 125 -5.75 -8.66 -1.02
N VAL A 126 -7.07 -8.69 -0.82
CA VAL A 126 -7.96 -9.71 -1.37
C VAL A 126 -8.32 -9.48 -2.85
N SER A 127 -8.69 -10.57 -3.52
CA SER A 127 -9.05 -10.54 -4.94
C SER A 127 -10.43 -9.90 -5.19
N SER A 128 -10.47 -8.96 -6.13
CA SER A 128 -11.68 -8.36 -6.71
C SER A 128 -12.12 -9.04 -8.03
N ALA A 129 -11.58 -10.23 -8.33
CA ALA A 129 -11.85 -10.93 -9.57
C ALA A 129 -13.35 -11.25 -9.73
N GLY A 130 -13.93 -10.86 -10.88
CA GLY A 130 -15.37 -10.98 -11.16
C GLY A 130 -16.22 -9.80 -10.71
N GLY A 131 -15.65 -8.85 -9.96
CA GLY A 131 -16.31 -7.61 -9.53
C GLY A 131 -15.86 -7.17 -8.14
N VAL A 132 -15.82 -5.86 -7.89
CA VAL A 132 -15.34 -5.27 -6.63
C VAL A 132 -16.10 -5.79 -5.41
N GLN A 133 -17.39 -6.11 -5.52
CA GLN A 133 -18.20 -6.71 -4.47
C GLN A 133 -17.64 -8.06 -3.95
N ASN A 134 -16.92 -8.81 -4.79
CA ASN A 134 -16.34 -10.09 -4.40
C ASN A 134 -15.17 -9.94 -3.41
N SER A 135 -14.56 -8.75 -3.32
CA SER A 135 -13.52 -8.46 -2.31
C SER A 135 -14.07 -8.60 -0.89
N VAL A 136 -15.30 -8.12 -0.64
CA VAL A 136 -15.93 -8.14 0.68
C VAL A 136 -16.11 -9.58 1.16
N GLY A 137 -16.68 -10.46 0.32
CA GLY A 137 -16.83 -11.88 0.62
C GLY A 137 -15.48 -12.59 0.80
N ASN A 138 -14.48 -12.26 -0.03
CA ASN A 138 -13.12 -12.80 0.15
C ASN A 138 -12.48 -12.37 1.48
N ALA A 139 -12.73 -11.15 1.95
CA ALA A 139 -12.24 -10.64 3.23
C ALA A 139 -12.96 -11.28 4.44
N VAL A 140 -14.29 -11.46 4.37
CA VAL A 140 -15.05 -12.24 5.36
C VAL A 140 -14.53 -13.67 5.47
N HIS A 141 -14.27 -14.32 4.32
CA HIS A 141 -13.84 -15.71 4.25
C HIS A 141 -12.48 -15.99 4.93
N ILE A 142 -11.61 -14.97 5.09
CA ILE A 142 -10.34 -15.06 5.85
C ILE A 142 -10.44 -14.43 7.26
N GLY A 143 -11.64 -14.09 7.73
CA GLY A 143 -11.86 -13.46 9.05
C GLY A 143 -11.44 -11.98 9.15
N ALA A 144 -11.02 -11.35 8.04
CA ALA A 144 -10.49 -9.99 8.03
C ALA A 144 -11.55 -8.93 8.39
N ASN A 145 -11.11 -7.83 9.00
CA ASN A 145 -11.92 -6.67 9.38
C ASN A 145 -11.43 -5.33 8.78
N ALA A 146 -10.23 -5.29 8.19
CA ALA A 146 -9.82 -4.40 7.10
C ALA A 146 -9.64 -5.20 5.79
N PHE A 147 -9.41 -4.53 4.65
CA PHE A 147 -8.88 -5.18 3.44
C PHE A 147 -8.33 -4.18 2.41
N ALA A 148 -7.45 -4.66 1.52
CA ALA A 148 -7.09 -3.98 0.28
C ALA A 148 -7.63 -4.72 -0.95
N LEU A 149 -7.68 -4.03 -2.10
CA LEU A 149 -8.05 -4.60 -3.39
C LEU A 149 -7.50 -3.74 -4.55
N PHE A 150 -7.35 -4.33 -5.73
CA PHE A 150 -7.29 -3.56 -6.98
C PHE A 150 -8.72 -3.23 -7.45
N LEU A 151 -8.99 -1.95 -7.75
CA LEU A 151 -10.31 -1.48 -8.24
C LEU A 151 -10.61 -1.91 -9.69
N LYS A 152 -9.56 -2.28 -10.43
CA LYS A 152 -9.55 -2.67 -11.84
C LYS A 152 -8.34 -3.56 -12.13
N SER A 153 -8.12 -3.99 -13.39
CA SER A 153 -6.92 -4.78 -13.70
C SER A 153 -5.67 -3.92 -13.66
N GLN A 154 -4.80 -4.17 -12.69
CA GLN A 154 -3.46 -3.57 -12.56
C GLN A 154 -2.54 -3.88 -13.77
N ARG A 155 -2.93 -4.81 -14.65
CA ARG A 155 -2.17 -5.20 -15.84
C ARG A 155 -2.58 -4.44 -17.12
N LYS A 156 -3.51 -3.48 -17.03
CA LYS A 156 -4.08 -2.76 -18.18
C LYS A 156 -4.39 -1.30 -17.84
N TRP A 157 -4.16 -0.41 -18.80
CA TRP A 157 -4.62 0.98 -18.73
C TRP A 157 -6.15 1.06 -18.87
N ALA A 158 -6.69 0.61 -20.02
CA ALA A 158 -8.12 0.59 -20.27
C ALA A 158 -8.82 -0.54 -19.50
N ASN A 159 -9.79 -0.16 -18.67
CA ASN A 159 -10.66 -1.05 -17.91
C ASN A 159 -12.11 -0.59 -18.03
N PRO A 160 -13.12 -1.49 -17.99
CA PRO A 160 -14.52 -1.08 -18.01
C PRO A 160 -14.88 -0.26 -16.75
N PRO A 161 -15.94 0.58 -16.81
CA PRO A 161 -16.55 1.16 -15.61
C PRO A 161 -17.00 0.08 -14.62
N ILE A 162 -17.11 0.44 -13.34
CA ILE A 162 -17.77 -0.43 -12.34
C ILE A 162 -19.26 -0.52 -12.71
N THR A 163 -19.81 -1.73 -12.75
CA THR A 163 -21.23 -1.92 -13.12
C THR A 163 -22.15 -1.51 -11.95
N PRO A 164 -23.39 -1.08 -12.20
CA PRO A 164 -24.32 -0.70 -11.13
C PRO A 164 -24.56 -1.82 -10.09
N GLU A 165 -24.56 -3.08 -10.54
CA GLU A 165 -24.70 -4.27 -9.70
C GLU A 165 -23.45 -4.51 -8.86
N SER A 166 -22.26 -4.25 -9.42
CA SER A 166 -20.98 -4.36 -8.71
C SER A 166 -20.86 -3.29 -7.62
N LEU A 167 -21.28 -2.05 -7.91
CA LEU A 167 -21.26 -0.92 -6.98
C LEU A 167 -22.27 -1.10 -5.85
N SER A 168 -23.51 -1.47 -6.17
CA SER A 168 -24.57 -1.72 -5.17
C SER A 168 -24.28 -2.97 -4.33
N GLY A 169 -23.76 -4.04 -4.95
CA GLY A 169 -23.30 -5.24 -4.24
C GLY A 169 -22.19 -4.92 -3.23
N PHE A 170 -21.17 -4.14 -3.62
CA PHE A 170 -20.07 -3.76 -2.71
C PHE A 170 -20.59 -2.98 -1.50
N LYS A 171 -21.44 -1.97 -1.71
CA LYS A 171 -22.03 -1.17 -0.62
C LYS A 171 -22.95 -1.98 0.29
N THR A 172 -23.71 -2.91 -0.28
CA THR A 172 -24.62 -3.79 0.47
C THR A 172 -23.84 -4.75 1.35
N LEU A 173 -22.91 -5.53 0.78
CA LEU A 173 -22.09 -6.49 1.52
C LEU A 173 -21.19 -5.81 2.55
N SER A 174 -20.65 -4.62 2.26
CA SER A 174 -19.85 -3.87 3.24
C SER A 174 -20.69 -3.49 4.46
N LYS A 175 -21.93 -3.03 4.26
CA LYS A 175 -22.86 -2.71 5.35
C LYS A 175 -23.29 -3.98 6.12
N GLU A 176 -23.63 -5.04 5.40
CA GLU A 176 -24.10 -6.33 5.96
C GLU A 176 -23.04 -6.97 6.85
N HIS A 177 -21.79 -7.00 6.39
CA HIS A 177 -20.65 -7.52 7.14
C HIS A 177 -19.93 -6.46 7.99
N GLY A 178 -20.53 -5.28 8.23
CA GLY A 178 -20.00 -4.27 9.15
C GLY A 178 -18.62 -3.69 8.79
N PHE A 179 -18.21 -3.70 7.53
CA PHE A 179 -17.01 -3.01 7.06
C PHE A 179 -17.28 -1.52 6.88
N ASP A 180 -16.62 -0.68 7.69
CA ASP A 180 -16.49 0.75 7.41
C ASP A 180 -15.50 0.96 6.25
N ALA A 181 -16.03 0.91 5.02
CA ALA A 181 -15.25 1.04 3.80
C ALA A 181 -14.61 2.43 3.59
N HIS A 182 -15.00 3.44 4.37
CA HIS A 182 -14.33 4.74 4.35
C HIS A 182 -12.94 4.64 5.00
N LYS A 183 -12.84 3.92 6.12
CA LYS A 183 -11.63 3.85 6.97
C LYS A 183 -10.79 2.60 6.75
N HIS A 184 -11.43 1.44 6.61
CA HIS A 184 -10.75 0.14 6.69
C HIS A 184 -10.67 -0.60 5.34
N CYS A 185 -11.08 0.05 4.25
CA CYS A 185 -10.78 -0.38 2.89
C CYS A 185 -9.64 0.47 2.32
N LEU A 186 -8.57 -0.17 1.86
CA LEU A 186 -7.36 0.48 1.35
C LEU A 186 -7.05 -0.03 -0.07
N PRO A 187 -7.72 0.47 -1.13
CA PRO A 187 -7.47 0.00 -2.47
C PRO A 187 -6.09 0.39 -2.96
N HIS A 188 -5.44 -0.52 -3.68
CA HIS A 188 -4.09 -0.33 -4.20
C HIS A 188 -4.11 0.13 -5.66
N GLY A 189 -3.25 1.10 -5.99
CA GLY A 189 -3.04 1.57 -7.34
C GLY A 189 -2.26 0.61 -8.22
N SER A 190 -2.43 0.75 -9.54
CA SER A 190 -1.70 -0.05 -10.52
C SER A 190 -0.21 0.29 -10.56
N TYR A 191 0.66 -0.72 -10.51
CA TYR A 191 2.12 -0.59 -10.68
C TYR A 191 2.55 -0.02 -12.05
N LEU A 192 1.63 0.14 -12.99
CA LEU A 192 1.88 0.84 -14.26
C LEU A 192 1.92 2.37 -14.10
N VAL A 193 1.26 2.91 -13.06
CA VAL A 193 1.19 4.35 -12.80
C VAL A 193 2.53 4.84 -12.24
N ASN A 194 3.11 5.84 -12.89
CA ASN A 194 4.26 6.59 -12.36
C ASN A 194 3.99 8.10 -12.52
N LEU A 195 3.56 8.75 -11.44
CA LEU A 195 3.26 10.19 -11.46
C LEU A 195 4.50 11.07 -11.60
N ALA A 196 5.70 10.51 -11.40
CA ALA A 196 6.97 11.21 -11.55
C ALA A 196 7.49 11.31 -13.01
N ALA A 197 6.79 10.70 -13.98
CA ALA A 197 7.19 10.65 -15.37
C ALA A 197 7.35 12.05 -15.99
N ALA A 198 8.50 12.30 -16.65
CA ALA A 198 8.78 13.57 -17.32
C ALA A 198 8.21 13.65 -18.75
N GLU A 199 8.14 12.51 -19.46
CA GLU A 199 7.56 12.41 -20.80
C GLU A 199 6.04 12.60 -20.73
N LYS A 200 5.53 13.62 -21.43
CA LYS A 200 4.16 14.12 -21.29
C LYS A 200 3.12 13.02 -21.53
N GLU A 201 3.30 12.20 -22.56
CA GLU A 201 2.37 11.14 -22.96
C GLU A 201 2.25 10.07 -21.87
N LYS A 202 3.35 9.74 -21.20
CA LYS A 202 3.40 8.82 -20.05
C LYS A 202 2.81 9.47 -18.80
N ALA A 203 3.08 10.76 -18.58
CA ALA A 203 2.52 11.52 -17.46
C ALA A 203 1.00 11.66 -17.55
N ASP A 204 0.45 11.95 -18.74
CA ASP A 204 -0.99 12.03 -19.00
C ASP A 204 -1.66 10.65 -18.90
N GLN A 205 -1.01 9.59 -19.39
CA GLN A 205 -1.50 8.21 -19.24
C GLN A 205 -1.53 7.77 -17.76
N ALA A 206 -0.46 8.04 -17.00
CA ALA A 206 -0.39 7.76 -15.57
C ALA A 206 -1.45 8.55 -14.78
N TYR A 207 -1.58 9.86 -15.04
CA TYR A 207 -2.59 10.72 -14.43
C TYR A 207 -4.02 10.25 -14.73
N THR A 208 -4.31 9.89 -15.98
CA THR A 208 -5.64 9.40 -16.38
C THR A 208 -5.98 8.07 -15.70
N GLY A 209 -5.01 7.17 -15.59
CA GLY A 209 -5.16 5.92 -14.84
C GLY A 209 -5.42 6.15 -13.34
N PHE A 210 -4.67 7.06 -12.72
CA PHE A 210 -4.78 7.43 -11.31
C PHE A 210 -6.13 8.10 -10.99
N LEU A 211 -6.58 9.06 -11.81
CA LEU A 211 -7.84 9.76 -11.61
C LEU A 211 -9.05 8.82 -11.71
N ASP A 212 -9.04 7.87 -12.66
CA ASP A 212 -10.08 6.83 -12.77
C ASP A 212 -10.09 5.89 -11.54
N ASP A 213 -8.97 5.68 -10.84
CA ASP A 213 -8.96 4.94 -9.56
C ASP A 213 -9.52 5.76 -8.39
N LEU A 214 -9.20 7.06 -8.29
CA LEU A 214 -9.80 7.92 -7.28
C LEU A 214 -11.32 8.03 -7.47
N GLN A 215 -11.79 8.26 -8.69
CA GLN A 215 -13.22 8.33 -9.01
C GLN A 215 -13.95 7.00 -8.73
N ARG A 216 -13.27 5.86 -8.88
CA ARG A 216 -13.79 4.55 -8.44
C ARG A 216 -13.92 4.48 -6.92
N CYS A 217 -12.93 4.95 -6.14
CA CYS A 217 -13.05 5.05 -4.69
C CYS A 217 -14.26 5.89 -4.27
N GLU A 218 -14.43 7.09 -4.84
CA GLU A 218 -15.58 7.97 -4.55
C GLU A 218 -16.92 7.29 -4.88
N SER A 219 -17.00 6.61 -6.04
CA SER A 219 -18.21 5.87 -6.44
C SER A 219 -18.58 4.75 -5.46
N LEU A 220 -17.59 4.11 -4.82
CA LEU A 220 -17.75 3.05 -3.84
C LEU A 220 -17.94 3.55 -2.40
N GLY A 221 -17.64 4.82 -2.12
CA GLY A 221 -17.62 5.38 -0.77
C GLY A 221 -16.33 5.04 0.01
N ILE A 222 -15.22 4.84 -0.69
CA ILE A 222 -13.91 4.59 -0.10
C ILE A 222 -13.14 5.90 -0.04
N THR A 223 -12.53 6.24 1.10
CA THR A 223 -11.84 7.53 1.30
C THR A 223 -10.32 7.43 1.49
N LEU A 224 -9.74 6.23 1.39
CA LEU A 224 -8.29 6.02 1.28
C LEU A 224 -7.95 5.43 -0.10
N TYR A 225 -6.76 5.71 -0.63
CA TYR A 225 -6.24 5.05 -1.84
C TYR A 225 -4.71 4.99 -1.79
N ASN A 226 -4.15 3.78 -1.74
CA ASN A 226 -2.71 3.55 -1.60
C ASN A 226 -2.01 3.45 -2.96
N PHE A 227 -0.82 4.06 -3.08
CA PHE A 227 0.00 3.94 -4.26
C PHE A 227 1.49 4.16 -3.98
N HIS A 228 2.34 3.48 -4.76
CA HIS A 228 3.77 3.75 -4.81
C HIS A 228 4.01 5.16 -5.41
N PRO A 229 4.78 6.07 -4.77
CA PRO A 229 4.91 7.46 -5.22
C PRO A 229 5.42 7.61 -6.66
N GLY A 230 6.39 6.78 -7.05
CA GLY A 230 6.86 6.70 -8.43
C GLY A 230 8.34 6.33 -8.56
N ASN A 231 8.90 6.64 -9.74
CA ASN A 231 10.29 6.39 -10.08
C ASN A 231 10.83 7.54 -10.96
N THR A 232 12.02 8.06 -10.66
CA THR A 232 12.58 9.21 -11.41
C THR A 232 12.92 8.87 -12.86
N ASN A 233 13.05 7.58 -13.20
CA ASN A 233 13.53 7.08 -14.50
C ASN A 233 14.94 7.60 -14.91
N GLY A 234 15.68 8.21 -13.98
CA GLY A 234 16.99 8.83 -14.23
C GLY A 234 17.00 10.35 -14.09
N GLU A 235 15.82 10.98 -14.04
CA GLU A 235 15.66 12.42 -13.85
C GLU A 235 16.06 12.88 -12.43
N PRO A 236 16.34 14.18 -12.23
CA PRO A 236 16.60 14.76 -10.93
C PRO A 236 15.46 14.50 -9.93
N ARG A 237 15.81 13.94 -8.76
CA ARG A 237 14.85 13.53 -7.72
C ARG A 237 13.92 14.68 -7.24
N PRO A 238 14.38 15.92 -7.01
CA PRO A 238 13.49 17.02 -6.62
C PRO A 238 12.44 17.37 -7.69
N GLU A 239 12.80 17.33 -8.97
CA GLU A 239 11.86 17.56 -10.07
C GLU A 239 10.85 16.42 -10.20
N ALA A 240 11.31 15.18 -10.01
CA ALA A 240 10.47 14.00 -10.02
C ALA A 240 9.43 14.04 -8.87
N ILE A 241 9.84 14.49 -7.68
CA ILE A 241 8.96 14.77 -6.53
C ILE A 241 7.97 15.89 -6.86
N GLY A 242 8.42 16.99 -7.46
CA GLY A 242 7.55 18.09 -7.89
C GLY A 242 6.50 17.66 -8.91
N ARG A 243 6.85 16.75 -9.84
CA ARG A 243 5.89 16.14 -10.79
C ARG A 243 4.84 15.28 -10.09
N ILE A 244 5.20 14.50 -9.08
CA ILE A 244 4.22 13.75 -8.26
C ILE A 244 3.25 14.71 -7.59
N ALA A 245 3.75 15.70 -6.84
CA ALA A 245 2.92 16.64 -6.10
C ALA A 245 1.96 17.44 -7.01
N ALA A 246 2.44 17.93 -8.16
CA ALA A 246 1.60 18.63 -9.14
C ALA A 246 0.47 17.74 -9.70
N GLN A 247 0.73 16.46 -9.94
CA GLN A 247 -0.30 15.51 -10.39
C GLN A 247 -1.28 15.16 -9.25
N LEU A 248 -0.83 15.10 -8.00
CA LEU A 248 -1.70 14.94 -6.83
C LEU A 248 -2.64 16.14 -6.67
N ASN A 249 -2.12 17.37 -6.67
CA ASN A 249 -2.94 18.58 -6.52
C ASN A 249 -3.99 18.69 -7.64
N LYS A 250 -3.61 18.35 -8.87
CA LYS A 250 -4.51 18.27 -10.03
C LYS A 250 -5.60 17.20 -9.85
N ALA A 251 -5.26 16.03 -9.30
CA ALA A 251 -6.21 14.95 -9.02
C ALA A 251 -7.13 15.26 -7.82
N HIS A 252 -6.59 15.92 -6.78
CA HIS A 252 -7.32 16.46 -5.64
C HIS A 252 -8.30 17.58 -6.05
N ALA A 253 -7.95 18.41 -7.04
CA ALA A 253 -8.86 19.40 -7.60
C ALA A 253 -9.97 18.79 -8.49
N ALA A 254 -9.79 17.55 -8.95
CA ALA A 254 -10.73 16.80 -9.79
C ALA A 254 -11.55 15.74 -9.03
N THR A 255 -11.44 15.69 -7.69
CA THR A 255 -12.11 14.77 -6.76
C THR A 255 -12.45 15.49 -5.46
N SER A 256 -13.25 14.91 -4.56
CA SER A 256 -13.71 15.58 -3.33
C SER A 256 -13.33 14.88 -2.02
N THR A 257 -13.21 13.56 -1.99
CA THR A 257 -13.27 12.77 -0.73
C THR A 257 -12.11 11.81 -0.48
N VAL A 258 -11.29 11.49 -1.48
CA VAL A 258 -10.21 10.50 -1.35
C VAL A 258 -8.94 11.13 -0.81
N VAL A 259 -8.39 10.55 0.28
CA VAL A 259 -7.03 10.76 0.75
C VAL A 259 -6.10 9.89 -0.08
N THR A 260 -5.16 10.51 -0.80
CA THR A 260 -4.11 9.79 -1.53
C THR A 260 -2.99 9.40 -0.57
N VAL A 261 -2.81 8.10 -0.37
CA VAL A 261 -1.88 7.51 0.59
C VAL A 261 -0.61 7.08 -0.15
N LEU A 262 0.50 7.76 0.16
CA LEU A 262 1.84 7.49 -0.38
C LEU A 262 2.44 6.30 0.37
N GLU A 263 2.86 5.25 -0.33
CA GLU A 263 3.59 4.16 0.31
C GLU A 263 5.10 4.44 0.37
N ASN A 264 5.78 3.96 1.42
CA ASN A 264 7.24 3.90 1.42
C ASN A 264 7.75 2.73 0.56
N MET A 265 8.91 2.90 -0.09
CA MET A 265 9.40 1.95 -1.09
C MET A 265 10.72 1.28 -0.69
N ALA A 266 10.93 0.04 -1.12
CA ALA A 266 12.15 -0.75 -0.89
C ALA A 266 13.46 -0.19 -1.50
N GLY A 267 13.51 1.05 -1.99
CA GLY A 267 14.77 1.70 -2.42
C GLY A 267 15.47 1.08 -3.64
N GLN A 268 14.81 0.24 -4.45
CA GLN A 268 15.44 -0.38 -5.61
C GLN A 268 15.69 0.62 -6.76
N GLY A 269 16.90 1.17 -6.83
CA GLY A 269 17.34 2.03 -7.93
C GLY A 269 16.73 3.42 -7.87
N ASN A 270 15.92 3.78 -8.86
CA ASN A 270 15.40 5.15 -9.05
C ASN A 270 13.99 5.36 -8.45
N VAL A 271 13.51 4.47 -7.58
CA VAL A 271 12.22 4.64 -6.88
C VAL A 271 12.22 5.83 -5.92
N ILE A 272 11.04 6.39 -5.69
CA ILE A 272 10.78 7.52 -4.80
C ILE A 272 9.90 7.04 -3.65
N GLY A 273 10.20 7.45 -2.42
CA GLY A 273 9.52 7.02 -1.19
C GLY A 273 10.36 6.10 -0.29
N SER A 274 11.65 5.88 -0.57
CA SER A 274 12.47 4.99 0.26
C SER A 274 13.10 5.68 1.48
N SER A 275 13.20 7.01 1.44
CA SER A 275 13.51 7.85 2.60
C SER A 275 12.23 8.52 3.10
N TRP A 276 12.20 8.86 4.39
CA TRP A 276 11.12 9.68 4.95
C TRP A 276 11.11 11.09 4.35
N GLU A 277 12.29 11.58 3.94
CA GLU A 277 12.49 12.82 3.20
C GLU A 277 11.75 12.83 1.85
N ASP A 278 11.75 11.74 1.07
CA ASP A 278 11.01 11.68 -0.20
C ASP A 278 9.51 11.92 0.04
N LEU A 279 8.95 11.27 1.07
CA LEU A 279 7.52 11.37 1.41
C LEU A 279 7.18 12.76 1.95
N ARG A 280 8.01 13.29 2.86
CA ARG A 280 7.91 14.66 3.36
C ARG A 280 7.92 15.68 2.22
N ASP A 281 8.83 15.55 1.26
CA ASP A 281 9.01 16.56 0.21
C ASP A 281 7.88 16.52 -0.83
N ILE A 282 7.23 15.37 -1.04
CA ILE A 282 5.95 15.30 -1.77
C ILE A 282 4.85 15.98 -0.94
N ILE A 283 4.68 15.59 0.32
CA ILE A 283 3.65 16.14 1.23
C ILE A 283 3.82 17.65 1.45
N ALA A 284 5.05 18.17 1.41
CA ALA A 284 5.34 19.60 1.53
C ALA A 284 4.70 20.40 0.38
N LEU A 285 4.73 19.85 -0.83
CA LEU A 285 4.28 20.46 -2.08
C LEU A 285 2.80 20.16 -2.44
N VAL A 286 2.12 19.30 -1.68
CA VAL A 286 0.68 19.06 -1.86
C VAL A 286 -0.13 20.27 -1.37
N ASP A 287 -1.16 20.71 -2.08
CA ASP A 287 -1.97 21.86 -1.65
C ASP A 287 -2.92 21.48 -0.49
N ASP A 288 -3.63 20.35 -0.63
CA ASP A 288 -4.60 19.86 0.34
C ASP A 288 -3.97 18.84 1.30
N LYS A 289 -3.39 19.34 2.40
CA LYS A 289 -2.74 18.50 3.42
C LYS A 289 -3.69 17.52 4.13
N ALA A 290 -5.01 17.73 4.06
CA ALA A 290 -5.98 16.79 4.64
C ALA A 290 -6.21 15.57 3.75
N ARG A 291 -5.95 15.67 2.43
CA ARG A 291 -6.10 14.58 1.44
C ARG A 291 -4.80 13.95 0.99
N VAL A 292 -3.72 14.09 1.75
CA VAL A 292 -2.52 13.26 1.63
C VAL A 292 -2.23 12.51 2.93
N GLY A 293 -1.60 11.34 2.82
CA GLY A 293 -1.13 10.55 3.96
C GLY A 293 -0.08 9.53 3.53
N VAL A 294 0.31 8.65 4.45
CA VAL A 294 1.33 7.61 4.24
C VAL A 294 0.83 6.24 4.69
N CYS A 295 1.16 5.22 3.91
CA CYS A 295 1.15 3.81 4.32
C CYS A 295 2.57 3.39 4.64
N ILE A 296 2.77 2.71 5.77
CA ILE A 296 4.06 2.08 6.09
C ILE A 296 3.99 0.59 5.75
N ASP A 297 4.64 0.19 4.67
CA ASP A 297 4.99 -1.21 4.43
C ASP A 297 6.26 -1.58 5.21
N THR A 298 6.14 -2.62 6.03
CA THR A 298 7.21 -3.08 6.93
C THR A 298 8.37 -3.80 6.21
N CYS A 299 8.12 -4.43 5.06
CA CYS A 299 9.15 -5.05 4.23
C CYS A 299 9.94 -3.98 3.46
N HIS A 300 9.26 -2.98 2.89
CA HIS A 300 9.84 -1.84 2.20
C HIS A 300 10.68 -0.97 3.14
N ALA A 301 10.19 -0.71 4.36
CA ALA A 301 10.94 0.01 5.38
C ALA A 301 12.27 -0.69 5.68
N PHE A 302 12.21 -1.98 5.96
CA PHE A 302 13.38 -2.82 6.24
C PHE A 302 14.33 -2.97 5.04
N ALA A 303 13.79 -3.15 3.84
CA ALA A 303 14.57 -3.26 2.61
C ALA A 303 15.29 -1.94 2.26
N ALA A 304 14.71 -0.79 2.62
CA ALA A 304 15.33 0.54 2.50
C ALA A 304 16.32 0.88 3.64
N GLY A 305 16.27 0.14 4.76
CA GLY A 305 17.23 0.24 5.86
C GLY A 305 16.68 0.74 7.20
N HIS A 306 15.37 0.99 7.30
CA HIS A 306 14.70 1.34 8.55
C HIS A 306 14.41 0.05 9.34
N ASP A 307 15.07 -0.14 10.49
CA ASP A 307 14.98 -1.38 11.26
C ASP A 307 13.78 -1.35 12.23
N LEU A 308 13.02 -2.44 12.30
CA LEU A 308 11.81 -2.57 13.12
C LEU A 308 11.90 -3.77 14.11
N ARG A 309 13.02 -4.50 14.10
CA ARG A 309 13.13 -5.85 14.70
C ARG A 309 13.15 -5.87 16.23
N SER A 310 13.81 -4.91 16.85
CA SER A 310 13.82 -4.73 18.31
C SER A 310 12.92 -3.56 18.71
N PRO A 311 12.41 -3.51 19.95
CA PRO A 311 11.64 -2.37 20.44
C PRO A 311 12.39 -1.04 20.28
N ASP A 312 13.69 -1.01 20.60
CA ASP A 312 14.54 0.19 20.47
C ASP A 312 14.66 0.66 19.01
N ALA A 313 14.89 -0.26 18.08
CA ALA A 313 15.01 0.07 16.64
C ALA A 313 13.65 0.50 16.05
N PHE A 314 12.57 -0.16 16.45
CA PHE A 314 11.21 0.22 16.10
C PHE A 314 10.89 1.64 16.59
N GLU A 315 11.21 1.97 17.84
CA GLU A 315 11.02 3.34 18.36
C GLU A 315 11.93 4.34 17.64
N GLU A 316 13.21 4.03 17.36
CA GLU A 316 14.08 4.92 16.58
C GLU A 316 13.49 5.19 15.18
N THR A 317 13.05 4.15 14.47
CA THR A 317 12.42 4.25 13.15
C THR A 317 11.11 5.04 13.20
N MET A 318 10.23 4.77 14.17
CA MET A 318 8.96 5.49 14.28
C MET A 318 9.16 6.94 14.73
N SER A 319 10.02 7.23 15.69
CA SER A 319 10.40 8.60 16.06
C SER A 319 11.15 9.33 14.93
N ALA A 320 11.78 8.62 13.99
CA ALA A 320 12.28 9.22 12.74
C ALA A 320 11.14 9.58 11.79
N PHE A 321 10.17 8.69 11.58
CA PHE A 321 8.96 8.97 10.80
C PHE A 321 8.16 10.16 11.39
N SER A 322 7.85 10.15 12.69
CA SER A 322 7.13 11.22 13.39
C SER A 322 7.82 12.58 13.28
N ARG A 323 9.16 12.60 13.19
CA ARG A 323 9.98 13.82 13.10
C ARG A 323 10.12 14.35 11.67
N VAL A 324 10.16 13.48 10.67
CA VAL A 324 10.42 13.86 9.27
C VAL A 324 9.13 14.03 8.47
N VAL A 325 8.12 13.17 8.70
CA VAL A 325 6.83 13.18 7.99
C VAL A 325 5.72 13.75 8.88
N GLY A 326 5.60 13.24 10.11
CA GLY A 326 4.52 13.58 11.04
C GLY A 326 3.53 12.44 11.25
N ASP A 327 3.18 12.16 12.52
CA ASP A 327 2.19 11.13 12.89
C ASP A 327 0.82 11.39 12.28
N GLU A 328 0.46 12.67 12.09
CA GLU A 328 -0.81 13.11 11.52
C GLU A 328 -1.01 12.71 10.05
N TYR A 329 0.04 12.24 9.36
CA TYR A 329 -0.04 11.73 7.99
C TYR A 329 -0.16 10.20 7.92
N LEU A 330 0.09 9.45 8.99
CA LEU A 330 -0.04 7.99 8.96
C LEU A 330 -1.51 7.58 8.73
N ARG A 331 -1.76 6.71 7.74
CA ARG A 331 -3.11 6.27 7.36
C ARG A 331 -3.28 4.76 7.32
N ALA A 332 -2.21 4.00 7.14
CA ALA A 332 -2.27 2.55 6.95
C ALA A 332 -0.93 1.87 7.25
N PHE A 333 -0.98 0.55 7.37
CA PHE A 333 0.19 -0.33 7.27
C PHE A 333 -0.03 -1.41 6.23
N HIS A 334 1.04 -1.77 5.52
CA HIS A 334 1.15 -3.09 4.92
C HIS A 334 2.07 -3.95 5.81
N LEU A 335 1.56 -5.09 6.27
CA LEU A 335 2.25 -5.97 7.21
C LEU A 335 2.90 -7.12 6.45
N ASN A 336 4.14 -6.89 6.04
CA ASN A 336 4.94 -7.81 5.25
C ASN A 336 6.29 -8.06 5.92
N ASP A 337 6.62 -9.33 6.16
CA ASP A 337 7.98 -9.73 6.56
C ASP A 337 8.87 -9.73 5.29
N SER A 338 10.19 -9.70 5.42
CA SER A 338 11.09 -9.66 4.27
C SER A 338 11.85 -10.98 4.07
N LYS A 339 11.79 -11.54 2.85
CA LYS A 339 12.67 -12.66 2.47
C LYS A 339 14.14 -12.23 2.33
N ALA A 340 14.43 -10.93 2.31
CA ALA A 340 15.76 -10.36 2.13
C ALA A 340 16.24 -9.64 3.41
N PRO A 341 17.56 -9.50 3.63
CA PRO A 341 18.09 -8.81 4.80
C PRO A 341 17.83 -7.29 4.77
N LEU A 342 18.03 -6.65 5.94
CA LEU A 342 18.01 -5.19 6.14
C LEU A 342 18.89 -4.49 5.08
N SER A 343 18.43 -3.35 4.54
CA SER A 343 19.18 -2.57 3.53
C SER A 343 19.57 -3.35 2.26
N SER A 344 18.83 -4.41 1.90
CA SER A 344 19.09 -5.17 0.67
C SER A 344 18.59 -4.49 -0.61
N ASN A 345 17.75 -3.46 -0.46
CA ASN A 345 17.00 -2.78 -1.50
C ASN A 345 16.23 -3.75 -2.42
N ARG A 346 15.53 -4.73 -1.80
CA ARG A 346 14.70 -5.74 -2.46
C ARG A 346 13.32 -5.82 -1.80
N ASP A 347 12.30 -5.37 -2.52
CA ASP A 347 10.93 -5.85 -2.35
C ASP A 347 10.91 -7.37 -2.58
N LEU A 348 10.63 -8.14 -1.53
CA LEU A 348 10.42 -9.59 -1.53
C LEU A 348 9.66 -10.03 -0.27
N HIS A 349 8.33 -9.93 -0.27
CA HIS A 349 7.51 -10.23 0.92
C HIS A 349 7.61 -11.71 1.38
N ALA A 350 7.70 -11.94 2.69
CA ALA A 350 7.67 -13.22 3.38
C ALA A 350 6.40 -13.35 4.24
N ASN A 351 6.10 -14.58 4.69
CA ASN A 351 5.04 -14.81 5.67
C ASN A 351 5.45 -14.30 7.06
N ILE A 352 4.49 -13.88 7.89
CA ILE A 352 4.72 -13.23 9.19
C ILE A 352 5.63 -14.10 10.09
N GLY A 353 6.70 -13.52 10.60
CA GLY A 353 7.68 -14.18 11.46
C GLY A 353 8.69 -15.09 10.73
N THR A 354 8.51 -15.35 9.44
CA THR A 354 9.35 -16.27 8.67
C THR A 354 10.52 -15.61 7.94
N GLY A 355 10.52 -14.28 7.81
CA GLY A 355 11.57 -13.54 7.12
C GLY A 355 12.66 -13.03 8.05
N PHE A 356 13.44 -12.08 7.54
CA PHE A 356 14.52 -11.41 8.27
C PHE A 356 14.01 -10.32 9.21
N LEU A 357 12.73 -9.92 9.11
CA LEU A 357 12.09 -9.00 10.05
C LEU A 357 11.66 -9.75 11.32
N GLY A 358 11.10 -10.96 11.17
CA GLY A 358 10.77 -11.83 12.28
C GLY A 358 9.57 -11.36 13.12
N LEU A 359 9.19 -12.17 14.11
CA LEU A 359 7.90 -12.00 14.80
C LEU A 359 7.85 -10.74 15.67
N ARG A 360 8.96 -10.39 16.33
CA ARG A 360 9.05 -9.25 17.24
C ARG A 360 8.75 -7.90 16.60
N ALA A 361 9.05 -7.71 15.31
CA ALA A 361 8.68 -6.48 14.61
C ALA A 361 7.15 -6.31 14.52
N PHE A 362 6.42 -7.39 14.25
CA PHE A 362 4.96 -7.37 14.23
C PHE A 362 4.38 -7.23 15.63
N HIS A 363 5.02 -7.82 16.65
CA HIS A 363 4.65 -7.57 18.04
C HIS A 363 4.73 -6.08 18.39
N ASN A 364 5.82 -5.39 18.01
CA ASN A 364 5.98 -3.95 18.21
C ASN A 364 4.83 -3.15 17.56
N VAL A 365 4.51 -3.44 16.29
CA VAL A 365 3.40 -2.80 15.56
C VAL A 365 2.04 -3.07 16.22
N MET A 366 1.72 -4.34 16.50
CA MET A 366 0.43 -4.76 17.08
C MET A 366 0.22 -4.27 18.52
N ASN A 367 1.26 -3.79 19.19
CA ASN A 367 1.19 -3.24 20.55
C ASN A 367 1.35 -1.70 20.62
N CYS A 368 1.60 -1.01 19.51
CA CYS A 368 1.71 0.45 19.48
C CYS A 368 0.33 1.13 19.56
N ASP A 369 0.04 1.85 20.66
CA ASP A 369 -1.27 2.49 20.86
C ASP A 369 -1.66 3.51 19.79
N LYS A 370 -0.68 4.15 19.13
CA LYS A 370 -0.90 5.14 18.05
C LYS A 370 -1.58 4.55 16.82
N PHE A 371 -1.52 3.23 16.59
CA PHE A 371 -1.94 2.61 15.33
C PHE A 371 -3.37 2.05 15.34
N GLN A 372 -4.09 2.22 16.45
CA GLN A 372 -5.48 1.78 16.57
C GLN A 372 -6.40 2.54 15.61
N GLY A 373 -7.34 1.83 14.99
CA GLY A 373 -8.23 2.40 13.96
C GLY A 373 -7.62 2.52 12.56
N LEU A 374 -6.33 2.20 12.37
CA LEU A 374 -5.71 2.16 11.04
C LEU A 374 -5.92 0.79 10.37
N PRO A 375 -6.19 0.74 9.05
CA PRO A 375 -6.12 -0.50 8.28
C PRO A 375 -4.68 -1.05 8.22
N MET A 376 -4.57 -2.34 8.48
CA MET A 376 -3.35 -3.13 8.44
C MET A 376 -3.54 -4.29 7.46
N VAL A 377 -2.75 -4.34 6.40
CA VAL A 377 -3.00 -5.20 5.23
C VAL A 377 -1.83 -6.17 5.00
N LEU A 378 -2.10 -7.47 5.04
CA LEU A 378 -1.17 -8.51 4.58
C LEU A 378 -1.09 -8.50 3.04
N GLU A 379 0.13 -8.40 2.50
CA GLU A 379 0.43 -8.71 1.09
C GLU A 379 1.44 -9.87 1.00
N THR A 380 1.39 -10.72 2.01
CA THR A 380 2.26 -11.88 2.22
C THR A 380 1.99 -12.97 1.18
N PRO A 381 2.98 -13.81 0.84
CA PRO A 381 2.85 -14.80 -0.22
C PRO A 381 1.94 -15.98 0.19
N ILE A 382 0.82 -16.13 -0.52
CA ILE A 382 -0.11 -17.27 -0.40
C ILE A 382 0.05 -18.34 -1.50
N ASP A 383 0.96 -18.12 -2.45
CA ASP A 383 1.26 -19.08 -3.52
C ASP A 383 1.85 -20.39 -2.95
N ARG A 384 1.10 -21.48 -3.04
CA ARG A 384 1.54 -22.84 -2.70
C ARG A 384 1.61 -23.73 -3.95
N LYS A 385 2.34 -24.84 -3.85
CA LYS A 385 2.37 -25.87 -4.89
C LYS A 385 1.33 -26.94 -4.59
N GLY A 386 0.34 -27.06 -5.48
CA GLY A 386 -0.67 -28.12 -5.41
C GLY A 386 -0.09 -29.50 -5.76
N PRO A 387 -0.86 -30.58 -5.53
CA PRO A 387 -0.42 -31.96 -5.82
C PRO A 387 -0.06 -32.23 -7.28
N ASP A 388 -0.50 -31.37 -8.21
CA ASP A 388 -0.22 -31.44 -9.65
C ASP A 388 0.94 -30.50 -10.09
N GLY A 389 1.68 -29.92 -9.14
CA GLY A 389 2.79 -29.00 -9.38
C GLY A 389 2.40 -27.59 -9.82
N LYS A 390 1.10 -27.32 -10.04
CA LYS A 390 0.62 -25.96 -10.34
C LYS A 390 0.73 -25.09 -9.09
N THR A 391 0.83 -23.78 -9.32
CA THR A 391 0.69 -22.80 -8.23
C THR A 391 -0.79 -22.58 -7.96
N VAL A 392 -1.17 -22.55 -6.69
CA VAL A 392 -2.52 -22.27 -6.20
C VAL A 392 -2.47 -21.28 -5.04
N GLU A 393 -3.46 -20.38 -4.96
CA GLU A 393 -3.62 -19.44 -3.85
C GLU A 393 -4.17 -20.18 -2.62
N ASP A 394 -3.38 -20.25 -1.55
CA ASP A 394 -3.79 -20.85 -0.26
C ASP A 394 -4.26 -19.76 0.72
N LYS A 395 -5.56 -19.47 0.70
CA LYS A 395 -6.16 -18.43 1.55
C LYS A 395 -6.08 -18.73 3.05
N GLN A 396 -5.81 -19.97 3.46
CA GLN A 396 -5.63 -20.31 4.88
C GLN A 396 -4.45 -19.54 5.47
N VAL A 397 -3.42 -19.29 4.67
CA VAL A 397 -2.22 -18.54 5.07
C VAL A 397 -2.57 -17.15 5.63
N TRP A 398 -3.49 -16.41 4.99
CA TRP A 398 -3.92 -15.11 5.50
C TRP A 398 -4.87 -15.22 6.70
N ALA A 399 -5.73 -16.25 6.75
CA ALA A 399 -6.56 -16.49 7.93
C ALA A 399 -5.69 -16.78 9.18
N ASP A 400 -4.67 -17.63 9.02
CA ASP A 400 -3.70 -17.97 10.06
C ASP A 400 -2.85 -16.74 10.46
N GLU A 401 -2.38 -15.94 9.49
CA GLU A 401 -1.59 -14.73 9.77
C GLU A 401 -2.41 -13.62 10.45
N ILE A 402 -3.71 -13.47 10.14
CA ILE A 402 -4.62 -12.58 10.87
C ILE A 402 -4.73 -13.03 12.33
N LYS A 403 -4.94 -14.34 12.59
CA LYS A 403 -5.01 -14.86 13.97
C LYS A 403 -3.67 -14.79 14.71
N LEU A 404 -2.56 -14.98 14.02
CA LEU A 404 -1.23 -14.73 14.56
C LEU A 404 -1.10 -13.28 15.04
N LEU A 405 -1.39 -12.30 14.17
CA LEU A 405 -1.32 -10.87 14.52
C LEU A 405 -2.29 -10.47 15.64
N GLU A 406 -3.53 -10.97 15.64
CA GLU A 406 -4.48 -10.80 16.74
C GLU A 406 -3.90 -11.34 18.08
N SER A 407 -3.23 -12.50 18.06
CA SER A 407 -2.67 -13.13 19.26
C SER A 407 -1.51 -12.34 19.89
N LEU A 408 -0.76 -11.56 19.11
CA LEU A 408 0.35 -10.75 19.61
C LEU A 408 -0.11 -9.57 20.49
N ILE A 409 -1.39 -9.20 20.44
CA ILE A 409 -1.93 -8.01 21.12
C ILE A 409 -1.94 -8.22 22.65
N GLY A 410 -1.00 -7.56 23.31
CA GLY A 410 -0.71 -7.69 24.74
C GLY A 410 -0.24 -9.10 25.15
N MET A 411 0.44 -9.81 24.25
CA MET A 411 1.29 -10.95 24.61
C MET A 411 2.61 -10.43 25.18
N ASP A 412 3.24 -11.14 26.11
CA ASP A 412 4.57 -10.77 26.63
C ASP A 412 5.67 -11.29 25.67
N PRO A 413 6.49 -10.43 25.04
CA PRO A 413 7.54 -10.85 24.10
C PRO A 413 8.72 -11.57 24.79
N GLU A 414 8.75 -11.59 26.12
CA GLU A 414 9.71 -12.33 26.93
C GLU A 414 9.14 -13.63 27.52
N SER A 415 7.88 -13.97 27.25
CA SER A 415 7.29 -15.27 27.61
C SER A 415 7.86 -16.44 26.80
N ASP A 416 7.83 -17.64 27.38
CA ASP A 416 8.26 -18.87 26.70
C ASP A 416 7.38 -19.21 25.49
N ASP A 417 6.08 -18.90 25.56
CA ASP A 417 5.12 -19.06 24.45
C ASP A 417 5.53 -18.20 23.24
N PHE A 418 5.81 -16.90 23.47
CA PHE A 418 6.27 -16.01 22.40
C PHE A 418 7.62 -16.47 21.82
N LYS A 419 8.56 -16.86 22.68
CA LYS A 419 9.90 -17.31 22.27
C LYS A 419 9.86 -18.61 21.47
N THR A 420 8.98 -19.54 21.82
CA THR A 420 8.72 -20.76 21.04
C THR A 420 8.13 -20.42 19.68
N LEU A 421 7.08 -19.60 19.63
CA LEU A 421 6.42 -19.19 18.38
C LEU A 421 7.36 -18.39 17.45
N GLU A 422 8.18 -17.50 18.00
CA GLU A 422 9.23 -16.77 17.29
C GLU A 422 10.27 -17.73 16.71
N ALA A 423 10.75 -18.71 17.48
CA ALA A 423 11.72 -19.71 17.02
C ALA A 423 11.15 -20.63 15.93
N GLU A 424 9.90 -21.09 16.06
CA GLU A 424 9.24 -21.97 15.08
C GLU A 424 9.00 -21.27 13.74
N LEU A 425 8.45 -20.05 13.75
CA LEU A 425 8.25 -19.27 12.52
C LEU A 425 9.58 -18.89 11.88
N HIS A 426 10.57 -18.51 12.68
CA HIS A 426 11.90 -18.22 12.15
C HIS A 426 12.58 -19.47 11.57
N ALA A 427 12.38 -20.66 12.15
CA ALA A 427 12.86 -21.93 11.57
C ALA A 427 12.14 -22.25 10.25
N LYS A 428 10.81 -22.11 10.20
CA LYS A 428 9.96 -22.37 9.01
C LYS A 428 10.43 -21.63 7.75
N GLY A 429 10.92 -20.41 7.89
CA GLY A 429 11.45 -19.60 6.77
C GLY A 429 12.94 -19.75 6.46
N ALA A 430 13.71 -20.52 7.23
CA ALA A 430 15.18 -20.50 7.18
C ALA A 430 15.76 -20.86 5.78
N GLY A 431 15.14 -21.82 5.08
CA GLY A 431 15.56 -22.21 3.74
C GLY A 431 15.38 -21.11 2.68
N GLU A 432 14.30 -20.33 2.77
CA GLU A 432 14.06 -19.21 1.86
C GLU A 432 15.00 -18.04 2.15
N ARG A 433 15.22 -17.72 3.44
CA ARG A 433 16.21 -16.71 3.86
C ARG A 433 17.62 -17.05 3.37
N GLY A 434 18.06 -18.30 3.54
CA GLY A 434 19.36 -18.75 3.04
C GLY A 434 19.48 -18.64 1.52
N ARG A 435 18.44 -19.04 0.77
CA ARG A 435 18.39 -18.92 -0.70
C ARG A 435 18.45 -17.47 -1.19
N ILE A 436 17.82 -16.54 -0.48
CA ILE A 436 17.84 -15.12 -0.83
C ILE A 436 19.15 -14.44 -0.40
N GLN A 437 19.71 -14.78 0.77
CA GLN A 437 21.02 -14.31 1.22
C GLN A 437 22.11 -14.66 0.20
N GLU A 438 22.16 -15.92 -0.25
CA GLU A 438 23.12 -16.38 -1.27
C GLU A 438 22.97 -15.61 -2.60
N GLN A 439 21.78 -15.08 -2.94
CA GLN A 439 21.60 -14.17 -4.08
C GLN A 439 22.11 -12.75 -3.82
N VAL A 440 21.92 -12.22 -2.60
CA VAL A 440 22.43 -10.90 -2.19
C VAL A 440 23.95 -10.93 -2.20
N ASP A 441 24.58 -11.93 -1.57
CA ASP A 441 26.03 -12.05 -1.49
C ASP A 441 26.67 -12.16 -2.89
N ARG A 442 26.09 -12.97 -3.78
CA ARG A 442 26.51 -13.07 -5.19
C ARG A 442 26.29 -11.78 -5.99
N LYS A 443 25.36 -10.92 -5.60
CA LYS A 443 25.15 -9.59 -6.21
C LYS A 443 26.21 -8.60 -5.71
N SER A 444 26.47 -8.55 -4.40
CA SER A 444 27.49 -7.71 -3.76
C SER A 444 28.89 -8.04 -4.29
N ALA A 445 29.31 -9.31 -4.28
CA ALA A 445 30.61 -9.74 -4.80
C ALA A 445 30.79 -9.47 -6.32
N LYS A 446 29.70 -9.38 -7.10
CA LYS A 446 29.74 -8.94 -8.50
C LYS A 446 29.88 -7.41 -8.61
N GLY A 447 29.30 -6.65 -7.69
CA GLY A 447 29.49 -5.20 -7.56
C GLY A 447 30.94 -4.86 -7.23
N GLU A 448 31.50 -5.49 -6.19
CA GLU A 448 32.89 -5.33 -5.76
C GLU A 448 33.89 -5.63 -6.90
N LYS A 449 33.69 -6.74 -7.63
CA LYS A 449 34.51 -7.11 -8.80
C LYS A 449 34.39 -6.10 -9.96
N LYS A 450 33.23 -5.47 -10.17
CA LYS A 450 33.08 -4.36 -11.13
C LYS A 450 33.80 -3.10 -10.67
N THR A 451 33.69 -2.71 -9.38
CA THR A 451 34.34 -1.50 -8.86
C THR A 451 35.87 -1.62 -8.80
N SER A 452 36.40 -2.78 -8.39
CA SER A 452 37.83 -3.07 -8.40
C SER A 452 38.38 -3.21 -9.82
N GLY A 453 37.64 -3.82 -10.75
CA GLY A 453 37.97 -3.84 -12.17
C GLY A 453 37.99 -2.46 -12.83
N ALA A 454 37.09 -1.56 -12.43
CA ALA A 454 37.12 -0.16 -12.87
C ALA A 454 38.32 0.62 -12.29
N ALA A 455 38.72 0.31 -11.05
CA ALA A 455 39.89 0.92 -10.41
C ALA A 455 41.22 0.45 -11.05
N THR A 456 41.36 -0.83 -11.40
CA THR A 456 42.52 -1.33 -12.17
C THR A 456 42.51 -0.83 -13.60
N GLY A 457 41.35 -0.75 -14.26
CA GLY A 457 41.20 -0.12 -15.57
C GLY A 457 41.65 1.34 -15.61
N LYS A 458 41.25 2.16 -14.62
CA LYS A 458 41.74 3.55 -14.49
C LYS A 458 43.25 3.62 -14.23
N LYS A 459 43.83 2.71 -13.44
CA LYS A 459 45.30 2.64 -13.26
C LYS A 459 46.04 2.25 -14.54
N ALA A 460 45.51 1.32 -15.34
CA ALA A 460 46.10 0.92 -16.61
C ALA A 460 46.06 2.07 -17.64
N ALA A 461 44.94 2.79 -17.74
CA ALA A 461 44.83 3.97 -18.61
C ALA A 461 45.79 5.10 -18.19
N ALA A 462 45.94 5.35 -16.89
CA ALA A 462 46.90 6.34 -16.37
C ALA A 462 48.36 5.94 -16.63
N ALA A 463 48.70 4.64 -16.56
CA ALA A 463 50.04 4.14 -16.87
C ALA A 463 50.38 4.28 -18.37
N ALA A 464 49.42 3.99 -19.26
CA ALA A 464 49.61 4.12 -20.71
C ALA A 464 49.88 5.57 -21.17
N ALA A 465 49.30 6.57 -20.49
CA ALA A 465 49.53 7.98 -20.77
C ALA A 465 50.92 8.50 -20.33
N GLY A 466 51.67 7.74 -19.52
CA GLY A 466 52.91 8.20 -18.89
C GLY A 466 54.20 8.08 -19.72
N SER A 467 54.17 7.44 -20.90
CA SER A 467 55.37 7.02 -21.65
C SER A 467 55.59 7.74 -22.99
N GLY A 468 55.40 9.06 -23.03
CA GLY A 468 55.68 9.91 -24.21
C GLY A 468 56.92 10.79 -24.07
N LYS A 469 58.14 10.23 -24.21
CA LYS A 469 59.36 11.06 -24.29
C LYS A 469 59.39 11.82 -25.62
N GLY A 470 59.49 13.15 -25.55
CA GLY A 470 59.29 14.03 -26.70
C GLY A 470 60.43 14.08 -27.71
N LYS A 471 60.11 14.56 -28.92
CA LYS A 471 61.04 15.19 -29.87
C LYS A 471 60.46 16.54 -30.29
N GLN A 472 61.34 17.51 -30.51
CA GLN A 472 61.03 18.92 -30.71
C GLN A 472 61.54 19.37 -32.08
N THR A 473 60.64 19.78 -32.99
CA THR A 473 61.03 20.44 -34.26
C THR A 473 59.98 21.47 -34.71
N THR A 474 60.34 22.74 -34.53
CA THR A 474 60.12 23.88 -35.44
C THR A 474 58.85 23.94 -36.31
N LEU A 475 58.05 24.98 -36.07
CA LEU A 475 57.12 25.59 -37.04
C LEU A 475 57.80 25.92 -38.37
N ASN A 476 57.04 25.90 -39.47
CA ASN A 476 57.29 26.80 -40.60
C ASN A 476 55.96 27.20 -41.27
N VAL A 477 55.87 28.44 -41.76
CA VAL A 477 54.62 29.06 -42.25
C VAL A 477 54.71 29.33 -43.75
N LYS A 478 53.66 28.99 -44.52
CA LYS A 478 53.42 29.67 -45.80
C LYS A 478 51.93 29.71 -46.21
N ARG A 479 51.60 30.82 -46.88
CA ARG A 479 50.26 31.27 -47.27
C ARG A 479 49.71 30.50 -48.48
N GLY A 480 48.39 30.33 -48.55
CA GLY A 480 47.62 30.01 -49.76
C GLY A 480 46.21 30.62 -49.67
N ARG A 481 45.69 31.24 -50.75
CA ARG A 481 44.44 32.03 -50.72
C ARG A 481 43.69 32.05 -52.06
N LYS A 482 42.60 31.30 -52.17
CA LYS A 482 41.40 31.42 -53.04
C LYS A 482 40.45 30.26 -52.64
N LYS A 483 39.12 30.37 -52.47
CA LYS A 483 38.02 31.23 -53.00
C LYS A 483 37.35 30.64 -54.25
N LYS A 484 36.03 30.38 -54.13
CA LYS A 484 35.06 29.88 -55.13
C LYS A 484 35.30 28.41 -55.56
N GLU A 485 34.29 27.66 -56.01
CA GLU A 485 32.90 28.03 -56.36
C GLU A 485 31.88 26.92 -56.00
N ASP A 486 30.59 27.26 -56.02
CA ASP A 486 29.46 26.31 -55.94
C ASP A 486 29.36 25.42 -57.20
N THR A 487 28.87 24.19 -57.01
CA THR A 487 28.03 23.46 -57.99
C THR A 487 26.99 22.62 -57.23
N SER A 488 25.85 22.40 -57.88
CA SER A 488 24.60 21.83 -57.35
C SER A 488 24.41 20.35 -57.73
N ASP A 489 23.18 19.86 -57.48
CA ASP A 489 22.53 18.69 -58.10
C ASP A 489 22.96 17.32 -57.51
N GLU A 490 22.02 16.52 -56.99
CA GLU A 490 21.28 15.40 -57.64
C GLU A 490 22.19 14.18 -57.95
N GLU A 491 21.77 12.91 -57.81
CA GLU A 491 20.42 12.35 -57.79
C GLU A 491 20.34 11.08 -56.85
N SER A 492 19.30 10.27 -57.02
CA SER A 492 18.91 9.07 -56.24
C SER A 492 19.92 7.90 -56.15
N GLU A 493 19.95 7.20 -55.01
CA GLU A 493 19.25 5.90 -54.79
C GLU A 493 19.03 5.61 -53.28
#